data_AF-A0A958YDD7-F1
#
_entry.id   AF-A0A958YDD7-F1
#
_cell.length_a   1.000
_cell.length_b   1.000
_cell.length_c   1.000
_cell.angle_alpha   90.00
_cell.angle_beta   90.00
_cell.angle_gamma   90.00
#
_symmetry.space_group_name_H-M   'P 1'
#
loop_
_entity.id
_entity.type
_entity.pdbx_description
1 polymer ?
#
loop_
_entity_poly.entity_id
_entity_poly.type
_entity_poly.pdbx_seq_one_letter_code
_entity_poly.pdbx_strand_id
1 'polypeptide(L)'
;MIIMNAINHFIKNFSLVLILWANLLLAQVGIGTTTPDASSALEIESTNSGILIPRMTEAQRTSITTPATGLLVYQSNNSVGFWYYNGSIWTKISDSATATGEFISSGGIVHNTTNLAGDDFVFGDAVLSGNASRFFFDISKAAFRAGQPSGNEWDNANVGDYSTALGYSTAASGSGSFATGIYAVASGDYSIGLTGGNATGSYSLAWTSTSNGDYSLAMLGAITDGEESIAMGESSSTGSGADNAVAIGYGNTANGSHSNAFGDGNQATGISSTALGSNTVSSGQGSLTAGAYALASGNYSMGLGGGNAVGDYSLAWNSTSNGDYSLAMLGGTSNGSYSVAMGNQVFAYSHNEFVIGYDSSTYTPSSTTTNVGTDRLFVVANNTTNNAFNILKNGRIGVGRIPSTNIFEVEGEASKSTAGDWLANSDARLKTNIHTFSEEEALSKLLSMRGVTYEWHDEVTGTKRPEGTQYGFIAQELMTIFPENVTKDNLGYYQTPYGTYDALYVQSIKALNSKIESLEAENKELKEQIQTIYSLLKNPKSTNNPEDFTAQLNSPSN
;
A
#
# COMPACT_ATOMS: atom_id res chain seq x y z
N MET A 1 -113.65 39.95 94.88
CA MET A 1 -113.65 38.96 93.78
C MET A 1 -113.29 39.56 92.41
N ILE A 2 -112.31 40.49 92.30
CA ILE A 2 -111.75 40.94 91.00
C ILE A 2 -110.23 41.24 91.13
N ILE A 3 -109.74 41.72 92.28
CA ILE A 3 -108.33 42.15 92.44
C ILE A 3 -107.34 40.98 92.64
N MET A 4 -107.79 39.82 93.12
CA MET A 4 -106.88 38.67 93.41
C MET A 4 -106.51 37.83 92.18
N ASN A 5 -107.22 37.98 91.05
CA ASN A 5 -106.88 37.31 89.77
C ASN A 5 -105.92 38.13 88.89
N ALA A 6 -105.78 39.44 89.12
CA ALA A 6 -104.86 40.31 88.36
C ALA A 6 -103.39 40.13 88.78
N ILE A 7 -103.13 39.85 90.07
CA ILE A 7 -101.77 39.68 90.61
C ILE A 7 -101.15 38.35 90.17
N ASN A 8 -101.94 37.27 90.08
CA ASN A 8 -101.44 35.96 89.61
C ASN A 8 -101.15 35.93 88.10
N HIS A 9 -101.78 36.79 87.29
CA HIS A 9 -101.48 36.90 85.87
C HIS A 9 -100.26 37.78 85.59
N PHE A 10 -100.04 38.82 86.40
CA PHE A 10 -98.84 39.67 86.29
C PHE A 10 -97.57 38.91 86.71
N ILE A 11 -97.63 38.06 87.74
CA ILE A 11 -96.49 37.26 88.18
C ILE A 11 -96.19 36.10 87.19
N LYS A 12 -97.21 35.43 86.63
CA LYS A 12 -96.99 34.39 85.60
C LYS A 12 -96.44 34.94 84.28
N ASN A 13 -96.86 36.13 83.85
CA ASN A 13 -96.35 36.74 82.61
C ASN A 13 -94.99 37.44 82.82
N PHE A 14 -94.69 37.95 84.02
CA PHE A 14 -93.36 38.48 84.34
C PHE A 14 -92.29 37.37 84.46
N SER A 15 -92.67 36.18 84.96
CA SER A 15 -91.80 34.99 84.95
C SER A 15 -91.58 34.39 83.56
N LEU A 16 -92.51 34.56 82.61
CA LEU A 16 -92.36 34.05 81.23
C LEU A 16 -91.48 34.97 80.36
N VAL A 17 -91.47 36.28 80.62
CA VAL A 17 -90.65 37.26 79.87
C VAL A 17 -89.18 37.26 80.33
N LEU A 18 -88.89 36.88 81.59
CA LEU A 18 -87.51 36.77 82.09
C LEU A 18 -86.77 35.51 81.58
N ILE A 19 -87.50 34.49 81.12
CA ILE A 19 -86.94 33.21 80.61
C ILE A 19 -86.64 33.26 79.10
N LEU A 20 -87.17 34.26 78.37
CA LEU A 20 -86.90 34.46 76.93
C LEU A 20 -85.65 35.34 76.63
N TRP A 21 -84.92 35.79 77.65
CA TRP A 21 -83.64 36.53 77.51
C TRP A 21 -82.41 35.67 77.85
N ALA A 22 -82.58 34.34 77.95
CA ALA A 22 -81.45 33.41 77.96
C ALA A 22 -80.95 33.17 76.53
N ASN A 23 -80.40 34.22 75.90
CA ASN A 23 -79.50 33.97 74.79
C ASN A 23 -78.29 33.21 75.35
N LEU A 24 -78.00 32.05 74.76
CA LEU A 24 -76.76 31.32 74.99
C LEU A 24 -75.59 32.26 74.70
N LEU A 25 -75.02 32.85 75.76
CA LEU A 25 -73.65 33.34 75.70
C LEU A 25 -72.77 32.10 75.58
N LEU A 26 -72.39 31.75 74.35
CA LEU A 26 -71.21 30.93 74.13
C LEU A 26 -70.04 31.75 74.69
N ALA A 27 -69.62 31.43 75.92
CA ALA A 27 -68.52 32.11 76.57
C ALA A 27 -67.20 31.65 75.92
N GLN A 28 -66.87 32.24 74.78
CA GLN A 28 -65.48 32.25 74.33
C GLN A 28 -64.68 33.10 75.32
N VAL A 29 -63.58 32.56 75.81
CA VAL A 29 -62.70 33.29 76.71
C VAL A 29 -61.73 34.09 75.86
N GLY A 30 -61.88 35.41 75.82
CA GLY A 30 -60.89 36.33 75.28
C GLY A 30 -59.96 36.81 76.39
N ILE A 31 -58.65 36.67 76.23
CA ILE A 31 -57.64 37.30 77.10
C ILE A 31 -56.84 38.28 76.24
N GLY A 32 -57.03 39.58 76.47
CA GLY A 32 -56.37 40.63 75.68
C GLY A 32 -57.09 41.01 74.38
N THR A 33 -58.18 40.32 74.02
CA THR A 33 -59.09 40.67 72.92
C THR A 33 -60.54 40.74 73.41
N THR A 34 -61.34 41.66 72.86
CA THR A 34 -62.78 41.77 73.16
C THR A 34 -63.66 41.12 72.10
N THR A 35 -63.07 40.65 71.00
CA THR A 35 -63.75 39.95 69.92
C THR A 35 -62.99 38.67 69.58
N PRO A 36 -63.03 37.63 70.45
CA PRO A 36 -62.43 36.34 70.13
C PRO A 36 -62.96 35.82 68.79
N ASP A 37 -62.09 35.19 68.02
CA ASP A 37 -62.43 34.56 66.76
C ASP A 37 -63.52 33.51 67.01
N ALA A 38 -64.56 33.51 66.17
CA ALA A 38 -65.73 32.65 66.31
C ALA A 38 -65.39 31.13 66.32
N SER A 39 -64.21 30.74 65.83
CA SER A 39 -63.72 29.36 65.85
C SER A 39 -62.97 28.96 67.13
N SER A 40 -62.66 29.90 68.01
CA SER A 40 -61.88 29.64 69.23
C SER A 40 -62.77 29.42 70.46
N ALA A 41 -62.40 28.50 71.36
CA ALA A 41 -62.99 28.45 72.70
C ALA A 41 -62.24 29.37 73.69
N LEU A 42 -60.96 29.62 73.41
CA LEU A 42 -60.07 30.51 74.15
C LEU A 42 -59.14 31.19 73.13
N GLU A 43 -59.13 32.51 73.11
CA GLU A 43 -58.15 33.31 72.36
C GLU A 43 -57.35 34.18 73.32
N ILE A 44 -56.03 34.25 73.11
CA ILE A 44 -55.13 35.09 73.88
C ILE A 44 -54.40 36.01 72.90
N GLU A 45 -54.72 37.30 72.94
CA GLU A 45 -54.07 38.34 72.13
C GLU A 45 -53.11 39.15 73.02
N SER A 46 -51.81 39.06 72.75
CA SER A 46 -50.79 39.86 73.45
C SER A 46 -49.57 40.08 72.56
N THR A 47 -48.97 41.26 72.62
CA THR A 47 -47.76 41.61 71.86
C THR A 47 -46.47 41.50 72.67
N ASN A 48 -46.56 41.29 73.99
CA ASN A 48 -45.40 41.29 74.89
C ASN A 48 -45.40 40.14 75.92
N SER A 49 -46.47 39.35 75.99
CA SER A 49 -46.67 38.27 76.95
C SER A 49 -47.21 37.03 76.25
N GLY A 50 -47.04 35.85 76.82
CA GLY A 50 -47.52 34.60 76.26
C GLY A 50 -48.22 33.73 77.30
N ILE A 51 -48.64 32.52 76.89
CA ILE A 51 -49.22 31.54 77.78
C ILE A 51 -48.14 30.65 78.40
N LEU A 52 -48.09 30.57 79.73
CA LEU A 52 -47.35 29.53 80.44
C LEU A 52 -48.27 28.33 80.69
N ILE A 53 -48.08 27.29 79.89
CA ILE A 53 -48.70 25.98 80.09
C ILE A 53 -48.10 25.30 81.34
N PRO A 54 -48.83 24.43 82.08
CA PRO A 54 -48.33 23.78 83.27
C PRO A 54 -46.92 23.19 83.10
N ARG A 55 -45.99 23.70 83.92
CA ARG A 55 -44.58 23.29 83.91
C ARG A 55 -44.36 22.22 84.97
N MET A 56 -43.75 21.10 84.58
CA MET A 56 -43.55 19.96 85.48
C MET A 56 -42.32 19.15 85.08
N THR A 57 -41.80 18.34 85.98
CA THR A 57 -40.72 17.37 85.70
C THR A 57 -41.26 16.14 84.95
N GLU A 58 -40.38 15.34 84.35
CA GLU A 58 -40.75 14.08 83.70
C GLU A 58 -41.54 13.16 84.64
N ALA A 59 -41.07 12.98 85.86
CA ALA A 59 -41.73 12.14 86.87
C ALA A 59 -43.14 12.66 87.20
N GLN A 60 -43.32 13.98 87.24
CA GLN A 60 -44.63 14.60 87.45
C GLN A 60 -45.55 14.40 86.24
N ARG A 61 -45.04 14.55 85.00
CA ARG A 61 -45.81 14.29 83.78
C ARG A 61 -46.27 12.85 83.68
N THR A 62 -45.38 11.88 83.93
CA THR A 62 -45.71 10.45 83.86
C THR A 62 -46.59 9.99 85.02
N SER A 63 -46.62 10.74 86.14
CA SER A 63 -47.53 10.48 87.26
C SER A 63 -48.97 10.95 87.05
N ILE A 64 -49.28 11.66 85.95
CA ILE A 64 -50.66 12.04 85.63
C ILE A 64 -51.44 10.78 85.29
N THR A 65 -52.31 10.33 86.20
CA THR A 65 -53.23 9.22 85.97
C THR A 65 -54.34 9.67 85.02
N THR A 66 -54.58 8.91 83.95
CA THR A 66 -55.60 9.17 82.91
C THR A 66 -55.53 10.58 82.28
N PRO A 67 -54.41 10.95 81.62
CA PRO A 67 -54.30 12.24 80.93
C PRO A 67 -55.29 12.31 79.76
N ALA A 68 -55.91 13.48 79.57
CA ALA A 68 -56.81 13.71 78.44
C ALA A 68 -56.03 13.78 77.12
N THR A 69 -56.61 13.27 76.02
CA THR A 69 -56.05 13.46 74.67
C THR A 69 -55.95 14.96 74.37
N GLY A 70 -54.78 15.41 73.91
CA GLY A 70 -54.47 16.82 73.67
C GLY A 70 -53.97 17.59 74.90
N LEU A 71 -53.85 16.95 76.08
CA LEU A 71 -53.34 17.61 77.28
C LEU A 71 -51.90 18.08 77.06
N LEU A 72 -51.69 19.39 77.00
CA LEU A 72 -50.39 20.03 76.79
C LEU A 72 -49.72 20.38 78.12
N VAL A 73 -48.44 20.06 78.26
CA VAL A 73 -47.59 20.39 79.40
C VAL A 73 -46.22 20.85 78.90
N TYR A 74 -45.49 21.59 79.74
CA TYR A 74 -44.08 21.88 79.49
C TYR A 74 -43.21 21.09 80.47
N GLN A 75 -42.38 20.18 79.95
CA GLN A 75 -41.45 19.41 80.78
C GLN A 75 -40.20 20.26 81.07
N SER A 76 -39.83 20.43 82.34
CA SER A 76 -38.74 21.31 82.78
C SER A 76 -37.39 20.62 83.02
N ASN A 77 -37.31 19.29 82.97
CA ASN A 77 -36.07 18.53 83.13
C ASN A 77 -35.96 17.36 82.13
N ASN A 78 -34.79 16.72 82.09
CA ASN A 78 -34.45 15.65 81.12
C ASN A 78 -34.69 16.13 79.68
N SER A 79 -35.69 15.59 78.98
CA SER A 79 -36.10 16.11 77.67
C SER A 79 -37.04 17.32 77.80
N VAL A 80 -36.44 18.49 78.03
CA VAL A 80 -37.13 19.79 78.14
C VAL A 80 -37.90 20.11 76.86
N GLY A 81 -39.11 20.66 77.01
CA GLY A 81 -39.94 21.13 75.90
C GLY A 81 -41.43 20.94 76.11
N PHE A 82 -42.22 21.28 75.08
CA PHE A 82 -43.66 21.03 75.08
C PHE A 82 -43.97 19.55 74.80
N TRP A 83 -44.88 18.99 75.57
CA TRP A 83 -45.36 17.62 75.44
C TRP A 83 -46.89 17.61 75.45
N TYR A 84 -47.51 16.78 74.62
CA TYR A 84 -48.94 16.53 74.67
C TYR A 84 -49.24 15.05 74.82
N TYR A 85 -50.36 14.70 75.47
CA TYR A 85 -50.82 13.31 75.49
C TYR A 85 -51.63 13.01 74.23
N ASN A 86 -51.22 12.04 73.41
CA ASN A 86 -51.88 11.74 72.14
C ASN A 86 -53.09 10.79 72.27
N GLY A 87 -53.49 10.44 73.50
CA GLY A 87 -54.52 9.45 73.79
C GLY A 87 -53.98 8.06 74.15
N SER A 88 -52.68 7.83 74.03
CA SER A 88 -52.02 6.58 74.46
C SER A 88 -50.69 6.82 75.16
N ILE A 89 -49.84 7.69 74.61
CA ILE A 89 -48.53 8.04 75.16
C ILE A 89 -48.32 9.56 75.16
N TRP A 90 -47.42 10.02 76.03
CA TRP A 90 -46.92 11.38 75.97
C TRP A 90 -45.98 11.55 74.77
N THR A 91 -46.27 12.53 73.92
CA THR A 91 -45.51 12.84 72.70
C THR A 91 -44.94 14.25 72.81
N LYS A 92 -43.65 14.42 72.52
CA LYS A 92 -43.00 15.74 72.50
C LYS A 92 -43.42 16.47 71.22
N ILE A 93 -43.72 17.76 71.33
CA ILE A 93 -43.80 18.65 70.17
C ILE A 93 -42.36 19.03 69.84
N SER A 94 -41.80 18.39 68.81
CA SER A 94 -40.52 18.78 68.22
C SER A 94 -40.72 19.89 67.20
N ASP A 95 -39.72 20.73 67.09
CA ASP A 95 -39.46 21.61 65.96
C ASP A 95 -39.29 20.78 64.67
N SER A 96 -40.39 20.58 63.94
CA SER A 96 -40.39 19.97 62.60
C SER A 96 -39.80 20.91 61.53
N ALA A 97 -38.61 21.46 61.75
CA ALA A 97 -37.93 22.36 60.82
C ALA A 97 -36.42 22.08 60.72
N THR A 98 -36.07 20.82 60.54
CA THR A 98 -34.97 20.44 59.65
C THR A 98 -35.27 19.01 59.25
N ALA A 99 -35.59 18.77 57.97
CA ALA A 99 -35.53 17.42 57.46
C ALA A 99 -34.09 16.96 57.63
N THR A 100 -33.81 16.17 58.67
CA THR A 100 -32.53 15.50 58.90
C THR A 100 -32.39 14.29 57.97
N GLY A 101 -32.80 14.46 56.71
CA GLY A 101 -32.50 13.53 55.64
C GLY A 101 -31.14 13.87 55.06
N GLU A 102 -30.43 12.87 54.57
CA GLU A 102 -29.12 13.02 53.93
C GLU A 102 -29.14 14.08 52.82
N PHE A 103 -30.24 14.14 52.02
CA PHE A 103 -30.44 15.13 50.97
C PHE A 103 -31.34 16.29 51.38
N ILE A 104 -30.88 17.52 51.15
CA ILE A 104 -31.68 18.76 51.27
C ILE A 104 -31.81 19.47 49.92
N SER A 105 -32.85 20.26 49.76
CA SER A 105 -32.97 21.24 48.66
C SER A 105 -32.75 22.64 49.21
N SER A 106 -31.68 23.30 48.75
CA SER A 106 -31.36 24.68 49.13
C SER A 106 -31.05 25.49 47.87
N GLY A 107 -31.71 26.63 47.68
CA GLY A 107 -31.50 27.48 46.50
C GLY A 107 -31.82 26.80 45.16
N GLY A 108 -32.68 25.77 45.15
CA GLY A 108 -33.01 24.98 43.95
C GLY A 108 -32.01 23.86 43.62
N ILE A 109 -31.01 23.64 44.47
CA ILE A 109 -30.00 22.57 44.31
C ILE A 109 -30.25 21.49 45.37
N VAL A 110 -30.44 20.24 44.93
CA VAL A 110 -30.51 19.08 45.82
C VAL A 110 -29.10 18.55 46.06
N HIS A 111 -28.67 18.44 47.32
CA HIS A 111 -27.33 17.97 47.68
C HIS A 111 -27.33 17.26 49.04
N ASN A 112 -26.30 16.43 49.26
CA ASN A 112 -26.05 15.77 50.53
C ASN A 112 -25.53 16.76 51.60
N THR A 113 -25.84 16.56 52.88
CA THR A 113 -25.43 17.44 53.98
C THR A 113 -24.49 16.84 55.02
N THR A 114 -24.32 15.52 55.05
CA THR A 114 -23.62 14.84 56.16
C THR A 114 -22.18 14.42 55.85
N ASN A 115 -21.89 13.89 54.65
CA ASN A 115 -20.53 13.51 54.27
C ASN A 115 -20.27 13.80 52.78
N LEU A 116 -20.24 15.10 52.45
CA LEU A 116 -19.99 15.68 51.12
C LEU A 116 -18.74 15.16 50.39
N ALA A 117 -17.74 14.63 51.11
CA ALA A 117 -16.47 14.19 50.53
C ALA A 117 -16.40 12.66 50.32
N GLY A 118 -17.33 11.90 50.87
CA GLY A 118 -17.29 10.43 50.84
C GLY A 118 -18.60 9.74 50.50
N ASP A 119 -19.72 10.46 50.48
CA ASP A 119 -21.01 9.86 50.11
C ASP A 119 -21.15 9.81 48.59
N ASP A 120 -21.31 8.60 48.05
CA ASP A 120 -21.65 8.36 46.65
C ASP A 120 -23.13 8.66 46.38
N PHE A 121 -23.43 9.05 45.14
CA PHE A 121 -24.79 9.43 44.75
C PHE A 121 -25.38 8.42 43.76
N VAL A 122 -26.48 7.75 44.12
CA VAL A 122 -27.12 6.73 43.28
C VAL A 122 -28.61 7.02 43.08
N PHE A 123 -29.07 6.98 41.83
CA PHE A 123 -30.48 6.86 41.47
C PHE A 123 -30.74 5.51 40.80
N GLY A 124 -31.75 4.78 41.28
CA GLY A 124 -32.11 3.44 40.78
C GLY A 124 -31.87 2.38 41.85
N ASP A 125 -30.97 1.43 41.58
CA ASP A 125 -30.59 0.40 42.55
C ASP A 125 -29.88 1.00 43.79
N ALA A 126 -29.99 0.35 44.94
CA ALA A 126 -29.45 0.83 46.21
C ALA A 126 -27.98 0.47 46.43
N VAL A 127 -27.37 -0.34 45.55
CA VAL A 127 -25.96 -0.74 45.65
C VAL A 127 -25.13 -0.26 44.45
N LEU A 128 -23.85 0.02 44.70
CA LEU A 128 -22.89 0.38 43.65
C LEU A 128 -22.50 -0.83 42.78
N SER A 129 -22.68 -2.05 43.27
CA SER A 129 -22.32 -3.31 42.62
C SER A 129 -23.53 -4.07 42.06
N GLY A 130 -23.29 -5.07 41.21
CA GLY A 130 -24.34 -5.93 40.64
C GLY A 130 -24.99 -5.42 39.36
N ASN A 131 -26.03 -6.11 38.88
CA ASN A 131 -26.47 -6.08 37.46
C ASN A 131 -27.68 -5.18 37.16
N ALA A 132 -28.13 -4.39 38.13
CA ALA A 132 -29.33 -3.58 37.99
C ALA A 132 -29.04 -2.24 37.32
N SER A 133 -30.03 -1.72 36.59
CA SER A 133 -29.94 -0.40 35.98
C SER A 133 -29.82 0.69 37.03
N ARG A 134 -28.80 1.54 36.89
CA ARG A 134 -28.52 2.63 37.82
C ARG A 134 -27.83 3.79 37.13
N PHE A 135 -27.97 4.95 37.75
CA PHE A 135 -27.14 6.12 37.52
C PHE A 135 -26.40 6.39 38.82
N PHE A 136 -25.08 6.56 38.76
CA PHE A 136 -24.33 6.99 39.94
C PHE A 136 -23.09 7.82 39.62
N PHE A 137 -22.69 8.60 40.63
CA PHE A 137 -21.39 9.24 40.70
C PHE A 137 -20.64 8.70 41.93
N ASP A 138 -19.52 8.02 41.69
CA ASP A 138 -18.59 7.57 42.73
C ASP A 138 -17.64 8.73 43.02
N ILE A 139 -17.80 9.34 44.19
CA ILE A 139 -17.06 10.54 44.56
C ILE A 139 -15.59 10.22 44.85
N SER A 140 -15.31 9.02 45.38
CA SER A 140 -13.95 8.60 45.73
C SER A 140 -13.06 8.46 44.50
N LYS A 141 -13.67 8.19 43.34
CA LYS A 141 -12.99 8.04 42.05
C LYS A 141 -13.32 9.16 41.07
N ALA A 142 -14.25 10.06 41.38
CA ALA A 142 -14.85 10.99 40.42
C ALA A 142 -15.36 10.29 39.14
N ALA A 143 -15.95 9.09 39.30
CA ALA A 143 -16.36 8.24 38.19
C ALA A 143 -17.88 8.34 37.96
N PHE A 144 -18.30 8.40 36.70
CA PHE A 144 -19.70 8.54 36.30
C PHE A 144 -20.21 7.27 35.62
N ARG A 145 -21.39 6.78 36.03
CA ARG A 145 -22.04 5.60 35.46
C ARG A 145 -23.52 5.86 35.17
N ALA A 146 -24.01 5.44 34.01
CA ALA A 146 -25.43 5.52 33.70
C ALA A 146 -25.86 4.43 32.71
N GLY A 147 -26.86 3.62 33.07
CA GLY A 147 -27.31 2.48 32.27
C GLY A 147 -27.39 1.18 33.07
N GLN A 148 -26.99 0.06 32.48
CA GLN A 148 -27.16 -1.27 33.07
C GLN A 148 -25.92 -2.16 32.83
N PRO A 149 -25.19 -2.57 33.89
CA PRO A 149 -24.15 -3.61 33.77
C PRO A 149 -24.78 -5.01 33.69
N SER A 150 -24.06 -6.00 33.15
CA SER A 150 -24.54 -7.39 33.08
C SER A 150 -23.80 -8.34 34.01
N GLY A 151 -22.74 -7.86 34.66
CA GLY A 151 -21.94 -8.56 35.65
C GLY A 151 -21.24 -7.55 36.57
N ASN A 152 -19.92 -7.67 36.64
CA ASN A 152 -19.08 -6.91 37.57
C ASN A 152 -18.48 -5.65 36.96
N GLU A 153 -18.93 -5.19 35.77
CA GLU A 153 -18.29 -4.08 35.04
C GLU A 153 -18.23 -2.79 35.87
N TRP A 154 -19.19 -2.60 36.79
CA TRP A 154 -19.29 -1.44 37.68
C TRP A 154 -19.01 -1.77 39.15
N ASP A 155 -18.45 -2.94 39.45
CA ASP A 155 -17.90 -3.21 40.77
C ASP A 155 -16.65 -2.35 40.98
N ASN A 156 -16.35 -1.99 42.23
CA ASN A 156 -15.27 -1.05 42.55
C ASN A 156 -13.93 -1.39 41.88
N ALA A 157 -13.58 -2.68 41.71
CA ALA A 157 -12.34 -3.08 41.04
C ALA A 157 -12.28 -2.73 39.53
N ASN A 158 -13.43 -2.55 38.88
CA ASN A 158 -13.59 -2.28 37.44
C ASN A 158 -14.01 -0.83 37.14
N VAL A 159 -14.02 0.03 38.16
CA VAL A 159 -14.27 1.47 38.03
C VAL A 159 -12.92 2.19 38.10
N GLY A 160 -12.50 2.80 36.99
CA GLY A 160 -11.29 3.62 36.96
C GLY A 160 -11.50 5.01 37.57
N ASP A 161 -10.43 5.65 38.02
CA ASP A 161 -10.47 7.05 38.47
C ASP A 161 -10.85 7.96 37.29
N TYR A 162 -11.66 9.00 37.52
CA TYR A 162 -12.15 9.96 36.51
C TYR A 162 -12.89 9.33 35.31
N SER A 163 -13.29 8.06 35.41
CA SER A 163 -13.81 7.30 34.28
C SER A 163 -15.31 7.53 34.06
N THR A 164 -15.76 7.32 32.82
CA THR A 164 -17.19 7.40 32.46
C THR A 164 -17.62 6.14 31.72
N ALA A 165 -18.69 5.47 32.20
CA ALA A 165 -19.30 4.36 31.48
C ALA A 165 -20.82 4.55 31.30
N LEU A 166 -21.30 4.49 30.05
CA LEU A 166 -22.69 4.75 29.69
C LEU A 166 -23.28 3.60 28.87
N GLY A 167 -24.54 3.25 29.11
CA GLY A 167 -25.26 2.24 28.32
C GLY A 167 -25.27 0.85 28.93
N TYR A 168 -25.22 -0.19 28.09
CA TYR A 168 -25.43 -1.57 28.49
C TYR A 168 -24.11 -2.34 28.54
N SER A 169 -23.77 -2.92 29.69
CA SER A 169 -22.57 -3.75 29.91
C SER A 169 -21.27 -3.06 29.48
N THR A 170 -21.13 -1.78 29.83
CA THR A 170 -19.93 -1.00 29.54
C THR A 170 -18.95 -1.00 30.71
N ALA A 171 -17.67 -1.17 30.43
CA ALA A 171 -16.61 -1.20 31.43
C ALA A 171 -15.57 -0.11 31.15
N ALA A 172 -15.46 0.88 32.04
CA ALA A 172 -14.45 1.93 31.99
C ALA A 172 -13.53 1.78 33.22
N SER A 173 -12.53 0.91 33.11
CA SER A 173 -11.66 0.52 34.23
C SER A 173 -10.32 1.23 34.25
N GLY A 174 -9.87 1.78 33.12
CA GLY A 174 -8.68 2.62 33.06
C GLY A 174 -8.92 4.02 33.66
N SER A 175 -7.87 4.67 34.15
CA SER A 175 -7.95 6.04 34.64
C SER A 175 -8.30 7.02 33.51
N GLY A 176 -9.30 7.89 33.70
CA GLY A 176 -9.79 8.82 32.68
C GLY A 176 -10.44 8.16 31.46
N SER A 177 -10.76 6.87 31.53
CA SER A 177 -11.35 6.11 30.41
C SER A 177 -12.81 6.46 30.15
N PHE A 178 -13.26 6.31 28.90
CA PHE A 178 -14.63 6.56 28.47
C PHE A 178 -15.20 5.37 27.68
N ALA A 179 -16.21 4.70 28.22
CA ALA A 179 -16.92 3.61 27.55
C ALA A 179 -18.40 3.98 27.31
N THR A 180 -18.91 3.83 26.08
CA THR A 180 -20.33 4.10 25.80
C THR A 180 -20.94 3.14 24.78
N GLY A 181 -22.24 2.90 24.90
CA GLY A 181 -23.02 2.05 24.00
C GLY A 181 -23.32 0.70 24.62
N ILE A 182 -23.11 -0.38 23.85
CA ILE A 182 -23.37 -1.76 24.27
C ILE A 182 -22.04 -2.52 24.27
N TYR A 183 -21.68 -3.21 25.36
CA TYR A 183 -20.48 -4.05 25.46
C TYR A 183 -19.15 -3.33 25.19
N ALA A 184 -19.08 -2.01 25.41
CA ALA A 184 -17.84 -1.26 25.22
C ALA A 184 -16.91 -1.42 26.43
N VAL A 185 -15.63 -1.66 26.18
CA VAL A 185 -14.58 -1.80 27.20
C VAL A 185 -13.50 -0.75 26.93
N ALA A 186 -13.14 -0.01 27.97
CA ALA A 186 -12.07 0.97 28.00
C ALA A 186 -11.22 0.70 29.26
N SER A 187 -10.22 -0.17 29.13
CA SER A 187 -9.38 -0.62 30.26
C SER A 187 -8.00 0.02 30.28
N GLY A 188 -7.54 0.58 29.14
CA GLY A 188 -6.33 1.39 29.11
C GLY A 188 -6.58 2.77 29.73
N ASP A 189 -5.55 3.39 30.29
CA ASP A 189 -5.65 4.75 30.81
C ASP A 189 -5.96 5.72 29.66
N TYR A 190 -6.91 6.63 29.85
CA TYR A 190 -7.41 7.59 28.87
C TYR A 190 -7.97 6.95 27.58
N SER A 191 -8.29 5.66 27.62
CA SER A 191 -8.84 4.94 26.47
C SER A 191 -10.32 5.24 26.22
N ILE A 192 -10.78 5.03 24.99
CA ILE A 192 -12.15 5.28 24.55
C ILE A 192 -12.72 4.02 23.89
N GLY A 193 -13.72 3.42 24.51
CA GLY A 193 -14.50 2.29 23.98
C GLY A 193 -15.87 2.74 23.49
N LEU A 194 -16.21 2.45 22.24
CA LEU A 194 -17.50 2.80 21.61
C LEU A 194 -18.18 1.54 21.07
N THR A 195 -19.40 1.24 21.54
CA THR A 195 -20.31 0.18 21.03
C THR A 195 -19.57 -1.09 20.60
N GLY A 196 -19.27 -1.97 21.55
CA GLY A 196 -18.52 -3.21 21.32
C GLY A 196 -17.02 -3.01 21.09
N GLY A 197 -16.52 -1.77 21.16
CA GLY A 197 -15.09 -1.47 21.12
C GLY A 197 -14.38 -1.92 22.39
N ASN A 198 -13.24 -2.60 22.24
CA ASN A 198 -12.37 -3.04 23.32
C ASN A 198 -11.03 -2.28 23.24
N ALA A 199 -10.92 -1.19 24.00
CA ALA A 199 -9.75 -0.32 24.04
C ALA A 199 -8.91 -0.65 25.29
N THR A 200 -7.84 -1.42 25.11
CA THR A 200 -6.98 -1.91 26.22
C THR A 200 -5.65 -1.17 26.31
N GLY A 201 -5.17 -0.58 25.21
CA GLY A 201 -3.99 0.30 25.21
C GLY A 201 -4.28 1.67 25.83
N SER A 202 -3.28 2.30 26.43
CA SER A 202 -3.37 3.66 26.95
C SER A 202 -3.59 4.64 25.81
N TYR A 203 -4.44 5.66 25.99
CA TYR A 203 -4.83 6.62 24.96
C TYR A 203 -5.42 6.02 23.67
N SER A 204 -5.84 4.74 23.71
CA SER A 204 -6.37 4.05 22.53
C SER A 204 -7.85 4.37 22.29
N LEU A 205 -8.31 4.25 21.05
CA LEU A 205 -9.73 4.30 20.70
C LEU A 205 -10.16 3.05 19.95
N ALA A 206 -11.27 2.44 20.40
CA ALA A 206 -11.90 1.31 19.75
C ALA A 206 -13.39 1.59 19.47
N TRP A 207 -13.84 1.44 18.21
CA TRP A 207 -15.24 1.42 17.83
C TRP A 207 -15.59 0.14 17.08
N THR A 208 -16.42 -0.73 17.67
CA THR A 208 -16.77 -2.07 17.12
C THR A 208 -15.52 -2.87 16.73
N SER A 209 -14.46 -2.76 17.52
CA SER A 209 -13.09 -3.15 17.16
C SER A 209 -12.30 -3.48 18.41
N THR A 210 -11.04 -3.92 18.25
CA THR A 210 -10.12 -4.13 19.37
C THR A 210 -8.88 -3.25 19.18
N SER A 211 -8.54 -2.45 20.19
CA SER A 211 -7.40 -1.53 20.17
C SER A 211 -6.50 -1.81 21.37
N ASN A 212 -5.43 -2.58 21.15
CA ASN A 212 -4.53 -3.07 22.21
C ASN A 212 -3.25 -2.26 22.34
N GLY A 213 -2.76 -1.65 21.25
CA GLY A 213 -1.57 -0.82 21.30
C GLY A 213 -1.82 0.53 21.99
N ASP A 214 -0.82 1.05 22.70
CA ASP A 214 -0.87 2.41 23.24
C ASP A 214 -0.97 3.42 22.09
N TYR A 215 -1.73 4.49 22.30
CA TYR A 215 -2.02 5.54 21.31
C TYR A 215 -2.67 5.04 20.00
N SER A 216 -3.18 3.80 19.96
CA SER A 216 -3.68 3.20 18.73
C SER A 216 -5.17 3.48 18.47
N LEU A 217 -5.55 3.43 17.19
CA LEU A 217 -6.92 3.65 16.71
C LEU A 217 -7.41 2.43 15.93
N ALA A 218 -8.44 1.74 16.45
CA ALA A 218 -9.13 0.67 15.74
C ALA A 218 -10.59 1.04 15.49
N MET A 219 -11.09 0.91 14.25
CA MET A 219 -12.50 1.21 13.93
C MET A 219 -13.10 0.20 12.95
N LEU A 220 -14.42 -0.04 13.09
CA LEU A 220 -15.24 -0.77 12.12
C LEU A 220 -14.79 -2.22 11.88
N GLY A 221 -14.63 -3.01 12.95
CA GLY A 221 -14.21 -4.42 12.84
C GLY A 221 -12.70 -4.64 12.67
N ALA A 222 -11.89 -3.60 12.85
CA ALA A 222 -10.44 -3.67 12.80
C ALA A 222 -9.80 -4.12 14.13
N ILE A 223 -8.51 -4.44 14.08
CA ILE A 223 -7.69 -4.80 15.25
C ILE A 223 -6.36 -4.06 15.22
N THR A 224 -5.96 -3.39 16.30
CA THR A 224 -4.61 -2.84 16.45
C THR A 224 -3.87 -3.47 17.62
N ASP A 225 -2.68 -4.04 17.37
CA ASP A 225 -1.78 -4.56 18.41
C ASP A 225 -0.46 -3.75 18.53
N GLY A 226 -0.09 -2.99 17.50
CA GLY A 226 1.11 -2.13 17.51
C GLY A 226 0.88 -0.78 18.19
N GLU A 227 1.92 -0.22 18.80
CA GLU A 227 1.85 1.12 19.40
C GLU A 227 1.71 2.20 18.31
N GLU A 228 1.00 3.29 18.60
CA GLU A 228 0.75 4.41 17.69
C GLU A 228 0.16 3.99 16.32
N SER A 229 -0.47 2.80 16.26
CA SER A 229 -0.94 2.21 15.01
C SER A 229 -2.40 2.54 14.72
N ILE A 230 -2.78 2.48 13.44
CA ILE A 230 -4.14 2.79 12.97
C ILE A 230 -4.65 1.62 12.13
N ALA A 231 -5.78 1.04 12.52
CA ALA A 231 -6.52 0.10 11.70
C ALA A 231 -7.98 0.53 11.52
N MET A 232 -8.45 0.59 10.28
CA MET A 232 -9.85 0.94 9.99
C MET A 232 -10.44 0.04 8.90
N GLY A 233 -11.63 -0.47 9.18
CA GLY A 233 -12.41 -1.31 8.27
C GLY A 233 -12.31 -2.81 8.58
N GLU A 234 -13.30 -3.55 8.12
CA GLU A 234 -13.51 -4.94 8.52
C GLU A 234 -12.29 -5.81 8.20
N SER A 235 -11.84 -6.59 9.19
CA SER A 235 -10.68 -7.48 9.09
C SER A 235 -9.34 -6.78 8.80
N SER A 236 -9.26 -5.45 8.84
CA SER A 236 -7.99 -4.74 8.78
C SER A 236 -7.25 -4.84 10.12
N SER A 237 -5.94 -5.06 10.09
CA SER A 237 -5.15 -5.28 11.30
C SER A 237 -3.72 -4.73 11.27
N THR A 238 -3.23 -4.34 12.45
CA THR A 238 -1.81 -4.09 12.71
C THR A 238 -1.32 -5.07 13.78
N GLY A 239 -0.19 -5.73 13.54
CA GLY A 239 0.35 -6.75 14.44
C GLY A 239 1.13 -6.19 15.64
N SER A 240 1.41 -7.05 16.62
CA SER A 240 2.26 -6.70 17.76
C SER A 240 3.68 -6.34 17.29
N GLY A 241 4.22 -5.21 17.75
CA GLY A 241 5.50 -4.64 17.31
C GLY A 241 5.45 -3.94 15.95
N ALA A 242 4.28 -3.84 15.31
CA ALA A 242 4.05 -3.02 14.13
C ALA A 242 3.79 -1.55 14.53
N ASP A 243 4.75 -0.97 15.24
CA ASP A 243 4.61 0.39 15.76
C ASP A 243 4.50 1.39 14.60
N ASN A 244 3.64 2.40 14.73
CA ASN A 244 3.32 3.38 13.68
C ASN A 244 2.75 2.77 12.38
N ALA A 245 2.25 1.53 12.41
CA ALA A 245 1.67 0.90 11.22
C ALA A 245 0.25 1.42 10.93
N VAL A 246 -0.13 1.42 9.65
CA VAL A 246 -1.45 1.86 9.17
C VAL A 246 -2.07 0.81 8.27
N ALA A 247 -3.26 0.30 8.61
CA ALA A 247 -4.05 -0.64 7.80
C ALA A 247 -5.47 -0.11 7.57
N ILE A 248 -5.79 0.36 6.36
CA ILE A 248 -7.07 1.03 6.08
C ILE A 248 -7.75 0.42 4.85
N GLY A 249 -8.98 -0.07 5.04
CA GLY A 249 -9.83 -0.67 4.01
C GLY A 249 -10.38 -2.03 4.46
N TYR A 250 -10.48 -2.98 3.55
CA TYR A 250 -11.01 -4.32 3.84
C TYR A 250 -9.89 -5.35 3.89
N GLY A 251 -9.75 -6.08 5.01
CA GLY A 251 -8.83 -7.21 5.12
C GLY A 251 -7.34 -6.88 4.97
N ASN A 252 -6.90 -5.64 5.24
CA ASN A 252 -5.49 -5.27 5.12
C ASN A 252 -4.69 -5.70 6.35
N THR A 253 -3.42 -6.05 6.17
CA THR A 253 -2.50 -6.41 7.26
C THR A 253 -1.25 -5.56 7.16
N ALA A 254 -0.96 -4.76 8.20
CA ALA A 254 0.26 -3.96 8.30
C ALA A 254 1.07 -4.41 9.54
N ASN A 255 2.05 -5.30 9.32
CA ASN A 255 2.80 -5.98 10.38
C ASN A 255 4.27 -5.54 10.47
N GLY A 256 4.75 -4.73 9.53
CA GLY A 256 6.04 -4.08 9.69
C GLY A 256 5.92 -2.81 10.53
N SER A 257 6.91 -2.49 11.36
CA SER A 257 6.99 -1.15 11.96
C SER A 257 7.02 -0.08 10.86
N HIS A 258 6.26 1.01 11.01
CA HIS A 258 6.04 2.07 10.02
C HIS A 258 5.46 1.58 8.68
N SER A 259 4.83 0.40 8.65
CA SER A 259 4.27 -0.16 7.43
C SER A 259 2.88 0.41 7.12
N ASN A 260 2.52 0.42 5.84
CA ASN A 260 1.28 1.02 5.35
C ASN A 260 0.56 0.06 4.40
N ALA A 261 -0.68 -0.30 4.70
CA ALA A 261 -1.53 -1.15 3.85
C ALA A 261 -2.87 -0.45 3.57
N PHE A 262 -3.15 -0.14 2.30
CA PHE A 262 -4.36 0.59 1.90
C PHE A 262 -5.10 -0.12 0.75
N GLY A 263 -6.40 -0.40 0.96
CA GLY A 263 -7.29 -0.95 -0.06
C GLY A 263 -7.95 -2.26 0.36
N ASP A 264 -7.76 -3.33 -0.42
CA ASP A 264 -8.45 -4.61 -0.25
C ASP A 264 -7.44 -5.77 -0.17
N GLY A 265 -7.33 -6.44 0.98
CA GLY A 265 -6.53 -7.66 1.14
C GLY A 265 -5.01 -7.48 1.01
N ASN A 266 -4.46 -6.29 1.27
CA ASN A 266 -3.02 -6.04 1.13
C ASN A 266 -2.22 -6.48 2.36
N GLN A 267 -0.95 -6.83 2.15
CA GLN A 267 -0.03 -7.24 3.21
C GLN A 267 1.26 -6.40 3.16
N ALA A 268 1.43 -5.48 4.12
CA ALA A 268 2.65 -4.72 4.33
C ALA A 268 3.40 -5.29 5.56
N THR A 269 4.31 -6.23 5.32
CA THR A 269 5.00 -7.00 6.38
C THR A 269 6.45 -6.58 6.57
N GLY A 270 7.05 -5.90 5.59
CA GLY A 270 8.38 -5.32 5.74
C GLY A 270 8.39 -4.04 6.57
N ILE A 271 9.48 -3.77 7.28
CA ILE A 271 9.68 -2.48 7.99
C ILE A 271 9.62 -1.34 6.97
N SER A 272 8.87 -0.28 7.28
CA SER A 272 8.65 0.88 6.40
C SER A 272 8.13 0.52 5.01
N SER A 273 7.48 -0.63 4.86
CA SER A 273 6.91 -1.07 3.58
C SER A 273 5.55 -0.45 3.31
N THR A 274 5.15 -0.35 2.04
CA THR A 274 3.86 0.23 1.65
C THR A 274 3.18 -0.64 0.60
N ALA A 275 1.98 -1.16 0.91
CA ALA A 275 1.16 -1.97 0.01
C ALA A 275 -0.15 -1.25 -0.33
N LEU A 276 -0.39 -0.97 -1.61
CA LEU A 276 -1.52 -0.20 -2.12
C LEU A 276 -2.31 -0.98 -3.17
N GLY A 277 -3.64 -0.99 -3.06
CA GLY A 277 -4.54 -1.53 -4.09
C GLY A 277 -5.27 -2.79 -3.65
N SER A 278 -5.20 -3.87 -4.43
CA SER A 278 -5.91 -5.12 -4.13
C SER A 278 -4.97 -6.32 -4.13
N ASN A 279 -4.96 -7.06 -3.04
CA ASN A 279 -4.22 -8.32 -2.88
C ASN A 279 -2.71 -8.18 -3.18
N THR A 280 -2.09 -7.05 -2.80
CA THR A 280 -0.64 -6.83 -2.99
C THR A 280 0.16 -7.19 -1.74
N VAL A 281 1.44 -7.55 -1.93
CA VAL A 281 2.32 -7.98 -0.85
C VAL A 281 3.65 -7.22 -0.89
N SER A 282 3.88 -6.38 0.12
CA SER A 282 5.16 -5.70 0.36
C SER A 282 5.85 -6.30 1.59
N SER A 283 6.85 -7.14 1.37
CA SER A 283 7.56 -7.89 2.44
C SER A 283 9.02 -7.49 2.63
N GLY A 284 9.64 -6.86 1.63
CA GLY A 284 10.99 -6.29 1.79
C GLY A 284 11.00 -5.02 2.63
N GLN A 285 12.10 -4.73 3.33
CA GLN A 285 12.26 -3.47 4.06
C GLN A 285 12.20 -2.28 3.09
N GLY A 286 11.40 -1.26 3.39
CA GLY A 286 11.26 -0.07 2.53
C GLY A 286 10.68 -0.36 1.14
N SER A 287 10.04 -1.53 0.96
CA SER A 287 9.45 -1.91 -0.32
C SER A 287 8.12 -1.20 -0.59
N LEU A 288 7.75 -1.11 -1.86
CA LEU A 288 6.48 -0.55 -2.31
C LEU A 288 5.78 -1.51 -3.27
N THR A 289 4.53 -1.85 -2.99
CA THR A 289 3.61 -2.44 -3.97
C THR A 289 2.45 -1.52 -4.26
N ALA A 290 2.09 -1.40 -5.54
CA ALA A 290 0.90 -0.67 -5.96
C ALA A 290 0.22 -1.34 -7.16
N GLY A 291 -1.06 -1.67 -7.05
CA GLY A 291 -1.84 -2.27 -8.14
C GLY A 291 -2.69 -3.44 -7.69
N ALA A 292 -2.68 -4.52 -8.48
CA ALA A 292 -3.42 -5.72 -8.19
C ALA A 292 -2.49 -6.93 -8.30
N TYR A 293 -2.37 -7.72 -7.22
CA TYR A 293 -1.51 -8.91 -7.17
C TYR A 293 0.00 -8.63 -7.39
N ALA A 294 0.47 -7.41 -7.11
CA ALA A 294 1.90 -7.09 -7.09
C ALA A 294 2.60 -7.69 -5.86
N LEU A 295 3.88 -8.03 -6.03
CA LEU A 295 4.77 -8.53 -4.98
C LEU A 295 6.08 -7.71 -4.99
N ALA A 296 6.51 -7.27 -3.81
CA ALA A 296 7.82 -6.69 -3.57
C ALA A 296 8.45 -7.37 -2.34
N SER A 297 9.37 -8.32 -2.57
CA SER A 297 10.03 -9.09 -1.51
C SER A 297 11.48 -8.70 -1.26
N GLY A 298 12.14 -8.07 -2.25
CA GLY A 298 13.48 -7.52 -2.06
C GLY A 298 13.43 -6.24 -1.21
N ASN A 299 14.50 -5.95 -0.47
CA ASN A 299 14.63 -4.69 0.25
C ASN A 299 14.68 -3.52 -0.73
N TYR A 300 13.96 -2.44 -0.43
CA TYR A 300 13.84 -1.25 -1.29
C TYR A 300 13.34 -1.56 -2.71
N SER A 301 12.64 -2.69 -2.89
CA SER A 301 12.09 -3.09 -4.18
C SER A 301 10.71 -2.49 -4.44
N MET A 302 10.32 -2.42 -5.71
CA MET A 302 9.06 -1.82 -6.15
C MET A 302 8.30 -2.73 -7.11
N GLY A 303 7.14 -3.23 -6.68
CA GLY A 303 6.21 -4.02 -7.50
C GLY A 303 4.99 -3.19 -7.94
N LEU A 304 4.83 -2.95 -9.24
CA LEU A 304 3.75 -2.13 -9.81
C LEU A 304 2.85 -2.93 -10.75
N GLY A 305 1.54 -2.68 -10.69
CA GLY A 305 0.54 -3.45 -11.43
C GLY A 305 0.42 -4.87 -10.88
N GLY A 306 0.71 -5.88 -11.70
CA GLY A 306 0.95 -7.27 -11.28
C GLY A 306 2.44 -7.64 -11.31
N GLY A 307 3.33 -6.70 -11.02
CA GLY A 307 4.79 -6.90 -11.05
C GLY A 307 5.31 -7.67 -9.83
N ASN A 308 6.33 -8.50 -10.04
CA ASN A 308 7.04 -9.26 -9.02
C ASN A 308 8.50 -8.80 -8.89
N ALA A 309 8.79 -7.99 -7.88
CA ALA A 309 10.11 -7.44 -7.58
C ALA A 309 10.76 -8.22 -6.42
N VAL A 310 11.63 -9.17 -6.76
CA VAL A 310 12.22 -10.12 -5.81
C VAL A 310 13.62 -9.69 -5.36
N GLY A 311 14.43 -9.13 -6.26
CA GLY A 311 15.79 -8.68 -5.95
C GLY A 311 15.80 -7.40 -5.12
N ASP A 312 16.85 -7.20 -4.32
CA ASP A 312 17.04 -5.96 -3.57
C ASP A 312 17.21 -4.78 -4.53
N TYR A 313 16.61 -3.62 -4.22
CA TYR A 313 16.58 -2.43 -5.07
C TYR A 313 16.01 -2.65 -6.49
N SER A 314 15.23 -3.71 -6.71
CA SER A 314 14.65 -4.02 -8.02
C SER A 314 13.32 -3.30 -8.27
N LEU A 315 12.97 -3.09 -9.54
CA LEU A 315 11.67 -2.56 -9.94
C LEU A 315 11.00 -3.47 -10.99
N ALA A 316 9.78 -3.90 -10.71
CA ALA A 316 8.96 -4.72 -11.61
C ALA A 316 7.61 -4.05 -11.89
N TRP A 317 7.32 -3.71 -13.15
CA TRP A 317 6.00 -3.26 -13.59
C TRP A 317 5.37 -4.22 -14.60
N ASN A 318 4.34 -4.96 -14.17
CA ASN A 318 3.68 -6.04 -14.95
C ASN A 318 4.72 -7.01 -15.55
N SER A 319 5.66 -7.43 -14.72
CA SER A 319 6.92 -8.08 -15.12
C SER A 319 7.51 -8.83 -13.92
N THR A 320 8.68 -9.47 -14.09
CA THR A 320 9.41 -10.13 -13.00
C THR A 320 10.85 -9.63 -12.92
N SER A 321 11.28 -9.11 -11.77
CA SER A 321 12.64 -8.63 -11.51
C SER A 321 13.28 -9.42 -10.38
N ASN A 322 14.07 -10.43 -10.72
CA ASN A 322 14.70 -11.36 -9.77
C ASN A 322 16.09 -10.92 -9.30
N GLY A 323 16.85 -10.20 -10.14
CA GLY A 323 18.21 -9.78 -9.79
C GLY A 323 18.25 -8.53 -8.90
N ASP A 324 19.25 -8.40 -8.06
CA ASP A 324 19.46 -7.16 -7.30
C ASP A 324 19.76 -5.99 -8.24
N TYR A 325 19.27 -4.79 -7.91
CA TYR A 325 19.38 -3.58 -8.73
C TYR A 325 18.83 -3.72 -10.15
N SER A 326 17.93 -4.68 -10.39
CA SER A 326 17.38 -4.95 -11.72
C SER A 326 16.11 -4.18 -12.03
N LEU A 327 15.81 -4.02 -13.32
CA LEU A 327 14.59 -3.35 -13.81
C LEU A 327 13.88 -4.25 -14.82
N ALA A 328 12.62 -4.60 -14.55
CA ALA A 328 11.77 -5.33 -15.47
C ALA A 328 10.48 -4.55 -15.77
N MET A 329 10.11 -4.40 -17.04
CA MET A 329 8.88 -3.69 -17.44
C MET A 329 8.19 -4.35 -18.64
N LEU A 330 6.87 -4.17 -18.74
CA LEU A 330 6.05 -4.50 -19.93
C LEU A 330 6.09 -5.99 -20.35
N GLY A 331 6.15 -6.90 -19.37
CA GLY A 331 6.27 -8.34 -19.61
C GLY A 331 7.71 -8.89 -19.66
N GLY A 332 8.70 -8.06 -19.33
CA GLY A 332 10.10 -8.47 -19.24
C GLY A 332 10.40 -9.32 -17.99
N THR A 333 11.48 -10.08 -18.05
CA THR A 333 12.03 -10.84 -16.92
C THR A 333 13.51 -10.54 -16.74
N SER A 334 13.91 -9.98 -15.59
CA SER A 334 15.29 -9.60 -15.30
C SER A 334 15.89 -10.54 -14.24
N ASN A 335 16.81 -11.43 -14.61
CA ASN A 335 17.38 -12.44 -13.72
C ASN A 335 18.76 -12.10 -13.18
N GLY A 336 19.57 -11.36 -13.94
CA GLY A 336 20.90 -10.94 -13.49
C GLY A 336 20.86 -9.72 -12.56
N SER A 337 21.82 -9.59 -11.66
CA SER A 337 22.00 -8.34 -10.91
C SER A 337 22.35 -7.19 -11.87
N TYR A 338 21.82 -6.00 -11.64
CA TYR A 338 21.95 -4.81 -12.51
C TYR A 338 21.45 -5.00 -13.94
N SER A 339 20.61 -6.01 -14.18
CA SER A 339 20.04 -6.27 -15.51
C SER A 339 18.79 -5.43 -15.77
N VAL A 340 18.46 -5.23 -17.05
CA VAL A 340 17.26 -4.52 -17.50
C VAL A 340 16.55 -5.35 -18.56
N ALA A 341 15.25 -5.60 -18.37
CA ALA A 341 14.40 -6.30 -19.33
C ALA A 341 13.13 -5.49 -19.61
N MET A 342 13.00 -4.94 -20.82
CA MET A 342 11.85 -4.13 -21.20
C MET A 342 11.19 -4.60 -22.49
N GLY A 343 9.94 -5.06 -22.40
CA GLY A 343 9.17 -5.53 -23.54
C GLY A 343 8.51 -6.88 -23.28
N ASN A 344 7.79 -7.39 -24.28
CA ASN A 344 7.00 -8.60 -24.09
C ASN A 344 7.84 -9.85 -24.37
N GLN A 345 7.86 -10.77 -23.39
CA GLN A 345 8.63 -12.03 -23.47
C GLN A 345 10.14 -11.83 -23.70
N VAL A 346 10.72 -10.82 -23.04
CA VAL A 346 12.17 -10.59 -23.05
C VAL A 346 12.81 -10.99 -21.72
N PHE A 347 14.01 -11.56 -21.80
CA PHE A 347 14.72 -12.13 -20.65
C PHE A 347 16.16 -11.62 -20.59
N ALA A 348 16.50 -10.87 -19.55
CA ALA A 348 17.87 -10.49 -19.24
C ALA A 348 18.48 -11.48 -18.24
N TYR A 349 19.23 -12.46 -18.75
CA TYR A 349 19.66 -13.62 -17.97
C TYR A 349 20.89 -13.35 -17.10
N SER A 350 21.85 -12.57 -17.60
CA SER A 350 23.16 -12.38 -16.96
C SER A 350 23.30 -11.02 -16.27
N HIS A 351 24.32 -10.91 -15.41
CA HIS A 351 24.69 -9.65 -14.75
C HIS A 351 24.88 -8.51 -15.76
N ASN A 352 24.42 -7.29 -15.48
CA ASN A 352 24.51 -6.11 -16.36
C ASN A 352 23.89 -6.27 -17.77
N GLU A 353 23.06 -7.27 -18.02
CA GLU A 353 22.44 -7.46 -19.34
C GLU A 353 21.25 -6.51 -19.53
N PHE A 354 21.22 -5.81 -20.67
CA PHE A 354 20.11 -4.96 -21.08
C PHE A 354 19.41 -5.56 -22.30
N VAL A 355 18.12 -5.87 -22.19
CA VAL A 355 17.32 -6.50 -23.25
C VAL A 355 16.05 -5.70 -23.50
N ILE A 356 15.82 -5.37 -24.77
CA ILE A 356 14.58 -4.71 -25.21
C ILE A 356 13.94 -5.42 -26.40
N GLY A 357 12.65 -5.22 -26.58
CA GLY A 357 11.93 -5.64 -27.79
C GLY A 357 10.87 -6.70 -27.51
N TYR A 358 10.87 -7.76 -28.33
CA TYR A 358 9.87 -8.82 -28.28
C TYR A 358 10.51 -10.18 -28.53
N ASP A 359 10.12 -11.19 -27.72
CA ASP A 359 10.57 -12.59 -27.83
C ASP A 359 12.11 -12.72 -27.89
N SER A 360 12.81 -12.50 -26.77
CA SER A 360 14.27 -12.67 -26.77
C SER A 360 14.69 -14.14 -26.82
N SER A 361 15.73 -14.44 -27.58
CA SER A 361 16.32 -15.80 -27.58
C SER A 361 16.83 -16.22 -26.20
N THR A 362 16.67 -17.50 -25.89
CA THR A 362 17.08 -18.11 -24.62
C THR A 362 18.57 -18.48 -24.65
N TYR A 363 19.23 -18.38 -23.50
CA TYR A 363 20.58 -18.92 -23.30
C TYR A 363 20.83 -19.18 -21.81
N THR A 364 21.85 -19.98 -21.49
CA THR A 364 22.32 -20.13 -20.11
C THR A 364 23.46 -19.14 -19.87
N PRO A 365 23.30 -18.16 -18.95
CA PRO A 365 24.36 -17.22 -18.64
C PRO A 365 25.48 -17.93 -17.89
N SER A 366 26.71 -17.45 -18.07
CA SER A 366 27.86 -17.91 -17.30
C SER A 366 27.80 -17.40 -15.86
N SER A 367 27.23 -16.20 -15.66
CA SER A 367 26.99 -15.64 -14.32
C SER A 367 25.80 -14.68 -14.29
N THR A 368 25.02 -14.76 -13.22
CA THR A 368 23.93 -13.81 -12.93
C THR A 368 24.41 -12.63 -12.06
N THR A 369 25.59 -12.69 -11.44
CA THR A 369 26.06 -11.69 -10.46
C THR A 369 27.41 -11.06 -10.79
N THR A 370 28.15 -11.58 -11.78
CA THR A 370 29.48 -11.10 -12.16
C THR A 370 29.64 -10.97 -13.69
N ASN A 371 30.56 -10.11 -14.12
CA ASN A 371 30.80 -9.87 -15.54
C ASN A 371 31.64 -11.01 -16.14
N VAL A 372 31.05 -11.75 -17.09
CA VAL A 372 31.74 -12.77 -17.88
C VAL A 372 31.70 -12.39 -19.35
N GLY A 373 32.87 -12.33 -20.01
CA GLY A 373 33.00 -11.80 -21.37
C GLY A 373 32.13 -12.48 -22.44
N THR A 374 31.77 -13.74 -22.25
CA THR A 374 30.91 -14.51 -23.17
C THR A 374 29.42 -14.26 -22.99
N ASP A 375 29.00 -13.60 -21.91
CA ASP A 375 27.60 -13.29 -21.65
C ASP A 375 27.17 -12.03 -22.40
N ARG A 376 25.86 -11.87 -22.58
CA ARG A 376 25.27 -10.71 -23.26
C ARG A 376 25.39 -9.46 -22.39
N LEU A 377 25.56 -8.31 -23.04
CA LEU A 377 25.58 -6.98 -22.43
C LEU A 377 24.38 -6.17 -22.90
N PHE A 378 24.12 -6.16 -24.21
CA PHE A 378 23.01 -5.42 -24.80
C PHE A 378 22.35 -6.22 -25.93
N VAL A 379 21.02 -6.27 -25.94
CA VAL A 379 20.24 -7.09 -26.84
C VAL A 379 19.02 -6.33 -27.35
N VAL A 380 18.80 -6.37 -28.67
CA VAL A 380 17.52 -6.00 -29.28
C VAL A 380 16.85 -7.28 -29.78
N ALA A 381 15.85 -7.74 -29.04
CA ALA A 381 15.05 -8.92 -29.34
C ALA A 381 14.00 -8.62 -30.42
N ASN A 382 13.83 -9.54 -31.37
CA ASN A 382 12.79 -9.46 -32.40
C ASN A 382 12.11 -10.80 -32.72
N ASN A 383 12.68 -11.95 -32.32
CA ASN A 383 12.10 -13.28 -32.43
C ASN A 383 12.91 -14.31 -31.61
N THR A 384 12.32 -15.48 -31.39
CA THR A 384 12.88 -16.53 -30.53
C THR A 384 14.11 -17.24 -31.08
N THR A 385 14.39 -17.18 -32.40
CA THR A 385 15.51 -17.92 -33.00
C THR A 385 16.81 -17.15 -32.91
N ASN A 386 16.81 -15.86 -33.25
CA ASN A 386 17.95 -14.97 -33.11
C ASN A 386 17.49 -13.55 -32.80
N ASN A 387 18.16 -12.90 -31.86
CA ASN A 387 17.95 -11.48 -31.63
C ASN A 387 18.45 -10.67 -32.84
N ALA A 388 17.80 -9.55 -33.14
CA ALA A 388 18.23 -8.63 -34.21
C ALA A 388 19.66 -8.13 -33.98
N PHE A 389 20.00 -7.86 -32.71
CA PHE A 389 21.28 -7.27 -32.33
C PHE A 389 21.76 -7.82 -30.99
N ASN A 390 23.02 -8.22 -30.92
CA ASN A 390 23.67 -8.77 -29.75
C ASN A 390 25.02 -8.06 -29.53
N ILE A 391 25.25 -7.56 -28.33
CA ILE A 391 26.59 -7.17 -27.85
C ILE A 391 26.93 -8.07 -26.67
N LEU A 392 28.08 -8.74 -26.73
CA LEU A 392 28.65 -9.51 -25.62
C LEU A 392 29.54 -8.63 -24.76
N LYS A 393 29.75 -9.01 -23.49
CA LYS A 393 30.58 -8.26 -22.53
C LYS A 393 32.06 -8.16 -22.93
N ASN A 394 32.56 -9.05 -23.79
CA ASN A 394 33.90 -8.97 -24.37
C ASN A 394 34.00 -8.01 -25.56
N GLY A 395 32.94 -7.27 -25.89
CA GLY A 395 32.90 -6.27 -26.96
C GLY A 395 32.56 -6.82 -28.35
N ARG A 396 32.26 -8.12 -28.47
CA ARG A 396 31.82 -8.70 -29.75
C ARG A 396 30.37 -8.30 -30.05
N ILE A 397 30.09 -7.99 -31.31
CA ILE A 397 28.82 -7.48 -31.82
C ILE A 397 28.32 -8.43 -32.91
N GLY A 398 27.06 -8.86 -32.80
CA GLY A 398 26.38 -9.70 -33.77
C GLY A 398 25.07 -9.05 -34.25
N VAL A 399 24.85 -9.02 -35.57
CA VAL A 399 23.57 -8.64 -36.18
C VAL A 399 22.93 -9.89 -36.75
N GLY A 400 21.75 -10.24 -36.26
CA GLY A 400 21.03 -11.47 -36.65
C GLY A 400 21.65 -12.77 -36.15
N ARG A 401 22.76 -12.71 -35.38
CA ARG A 401 23.47 -13.87 -34.79
C ARG A 401 24.15 -13.53 -33.47
N ILE A 402 24.59 -14.55 -32.75
CA ILE A 402 25.52 -14.43 -31.63
C ILE A 402 26.96 -14.47 -32.18
N PRO A 403 27.80 -13.46 -31.90
CA PRO A 403 29.16 -13.43 -32.42
C PRO A 403 30.05 -14.44 -31.67
N SER A 404 30.94 -15.12 -32.38
CA SER A 404 31.79 -16.21 -31.83
C SER A 404 33.26 -16.15 -32.24
N THR A 405 33.59 -15.51 -33.36
CA THR A 405 34.92 -15.52 -33.98
C THR A 405 35.50 -14.12 -34.15
N ASN A 406 34.73 -13.17 -34.69
CA ASN A 406 35.15 -11.79 -35.00
C ASN A 406 34.51 -10.76 -34.06
N ILE A 407 35.08 -9.54 -34.01
CA ILE A 407 34.51 -8.45 -33.20
C ILE A 407 33.14 -8.03 -33.74
N PHE A 408 32.94 -8.09 -35.06
CA PHE A 408 31.65 -7.80 -35.69
C PHE A 408 31.28 -8.91 -36.66
N GLU A 409 30.09 -9.48 -36.48
CA GLU A 409 29.55 -10.56 -37.31
C GLU A 409 28.12 -10.24 -37.71
N VAL A 410 27.80 -10.41 -38.99
CA VAL A 410 26.45 -10.22 -39.53
C VAL A 410 25.99 -11.55 -40.12
N GLU A 411 24.78 -11.98 -39.78
CA GLU A 411 24.07 -13.05 -40.48
C GLU A 411 23.21 -12.45 -41.58
N GLY A 412 23.43 -12.90 -42.82
CA GLY A 412 22.81 -12.33 -44.02
C GLY A 412 23.67 -11.28 -44.72
N GLU A 413 23.03 -10.49 -45.58
CA GLU A 413 23.71 -9.50 -46.42
C GLU A 413 24.12 -8.26 -45.61
N ALA A 414 25.38 -7.83 -45.75
CA ALA A 414 25.91 -6.61 -45.17
C ALA A 414 26.61 -5.79 -46.26
N SER A 415 26.45 -4.46 -46.24
CA SER A 415 27.14 -3.56 -47.16
C SER A 415 27.93 -2.49 -46.41
N LYS A 416 29.08 -2.11 -46.98
CA LYS A 416 29.86 -0.93 -46.60
C LYS A 416 29.64 0.14 -47.67
N SER A 417 29.55 1.41 -47.27
CA SER A 417 29.32 2.52 -48.21
C SER A 417 30.47 2.77 -49.19
N THR A 418 31.65 2.18 -48.95
CA THR A 418 32.86 2.34 -49.76
C THR A 418 33.53 1.00 -49.99
N ALA A 419 34.25 0.87 -51.11
CA ALA A 419 35.10 -0.28 -51.39
C ALA A 419 36.23 -0.38 -50.33
N GLY A 420 36.49 -1.60 -49.87
CA GLY A 420 37.55 -1.94 -48.90
C GLY A 420 37.25 -3.24 -48.15
N ASP A 421 38.28 -3.87 -47.60
CA ASP A 421 38.19 -5.27 -47.19
C ASP A 421 37.39 -5.50 -45.90
N TRP A 422 36.48 -6.47 -45.96
CA TRP A 422 36.07 -7.26 -44.80
C TRP A 422 36.90 -8.56 -44.82
N LEU A 423 37.51 -8.92 -43.70
CA LEU A 423 38.28 -10.17 -43.63
C LEU A 423 37.35 -11.37 -43.83
N ALA A 424 37.61 -12.18 -44.86
CA ALA A 424 36.87 -13.41 -45.15
C ALA A 424 37.69 -14.66 -44.79
N ASN A 425 37.07 -15.65 -44.16
CA ASN A 425 37.68 -16.94 -43.85
C ASN A 425 37.88 -17.77 -45.13
N SER A 426 39.13 -18.17 -45.41
CA SER A 426 39.48 -18.91 -46.64
C SER A 426 40.18 -20.26 -46.39
N ASP A 427 40.16 -20.75 -45.13
CA ASP A 427 40.74 -22.04 -44.73
C ASP A 427 40.10 -23.21 -45.49
N ALA A 428 40.93 -24.15 -45.97
CA ALA A 428 40.47 -25.28 -46.78
C ALA A 428 39.44 -26.17 -46.07
N ARG A 429 39.49 -26.27 -44.72
CA ARG A 429 38.55 -27.07 -43.92
C ARG A 429 37.12 -26.50 -43.92
N LEU A 430 36.98 -25.23 -44.26
CA LEU A 430 35.69 -24.54 -44.30
C LEU A 430 35.05 -24.59 -45.70
N LYS A 431 35.69 -25.28 -46.65
CA LYS A 431 35.26 -25.37 -48.06
C LYS A 431 35.05 -26.82 -48.47
N THR A 432 33.96 -27.08 -49.18
CA THR A 432 33.68 -28.38 -49.82
C THR A 432 33.46 -28.15 -51.31
N ASN A 433 33.50 -29.21 -52.13
CA ASN A 433 33.33 -29.12 -53.59
C ASN A 433 34.28 -28.11 -54.27
N ILE A 434 35.57 -28.19 -53.94
CA ILE A 434 36.59 -27.30 -54.48
C ILE A 434 36.93 -27.71 -55.92
N HIS A 435 36.52 -26.89 -56.88
CA HIS A 435 36.84 -27.06 -58.30
C HIS A 435 37.74 -25.93 -58.79
N THR A 436 38.72 -26.24 -59.64
CA THR A 436 39.53 -25.23 -60.32
C THR A 436 38.78 -24.70 -61.54
N PHE A 437 38.73 -23.37 -61.71
CA PHE A 437 38.16 -22.76 -62.91
C PHE A 437 38.97 -23.14 -64.17
N SER A 438 38.28 -23.30 -65.30
CA SER A 438 38.95 -23.37 -66.61
C SER A 438 39.67 -22.06 -66.89
N GLU A 439 40.91 -22.15 -67.35
CA GLU A 439 41.75 -21.01 -67.71
C GLU A 439 41.11 -20.21 -68.86
N GLU A 440 40.54 -20.90 -69.87
CA GLU A 440 39.87 -20.29 -71.01
C GLU A 440 38.59 -19.56 -70.61
N GLU A 441 37.76 -20.19 -69.78
CA GLU A 441 36.52 -19.58 -69.28
C GLU A 441 36.83 -18.36 -68.40
N ALA A 442 37.84 -18.47 -67.54
CA ALA A 442 38.27 -17.39 -66.68
C ALA A 442 38.72 -16.17 -67.49
N LEU A 443 39.60 -16.39 -68.48
CA LEU A 443 40.09 -15.33 -69.35
C LEU A 443 38.96 -14.72 -70.20
N SER A 444 38.07 -15.53 -70.76
CA SER A 444 36.94 -15.04 -71.55
C SER A 444 36.00 -14.15 -70.73
N LYS A 445 35.68 -14.56 -69.50
CA LYS A 445 34.86 -13.76 -68.58
C LYS A 445 35.59 -12.48 -68.17
N LEU A 446 36.88 -12.55 -67.84
CA LEU A 446 37.68 -11.37 -67.48
C LEU A 446 37.72 -10.35 -68.62
N LEU A 447 37.96 -10.79 -69.85
CA LEU A 447 37.99 -9.91 -71.02
C LEU A 447 36.63 -9.27 -71.34
N SER A 448 35.53 -9.84 -70.83
CA SER A 448 34.19 -9.28 -70.96
C SER A 448 33.89 -8.22 -69.88
N MET A 449 34.66 -8.18 -68.79
CA MET A 449 34.51 -7.19 -67.73
C MET A 449 35.12 -5.85 -68.13
N ARG A 450 34.46 -4.75 -67.74
CA ARG A 450 34.93 -3.39 -67.99
C ARG A 450 35.28 -2.67 -66.69
N GLY A 451 36.57 -2.44 -66.47
CA GLY A 451 37.02 -1.52 -65.42
C GLY A 451 36.67 -0.07 -65.80
N VAL A 452 36.16 0.69 -64.84
CA VAL A 452 35.77 2.10 -65.01
C VAL A 452 36.39 2.97 -63.94
N THR A 453 36.51 4.26 -64.24
CA THR A 453 36.66 5.30 -63.22
C THR A 453 35.33 6.01 -63.00
N TYR A 454 35.08 6.48 -61.79
CA TYR A 454 33.84 7.16 -61.45
C TYR A 454 34.04 8.10 -60.25
N GLU A 455 33.11 9.04 -60.06
CA GLU A 455 33.01 9.85 -58.86
C GLU A 455 31.67 9.57 -58.19
N TRP A 456 31.61 9.65 -56.86
CA TRP A 456 30.37 9.39 -56.14
C TRP A 456 29.39 10.54 -56.27
N HIS A 457 28.13 10.23 -56.57
CA HIS A 457 27.03 11.18 -56.59
C HIS A 457 26.19 11.02 -55.30
N ASP A 458 26.76 11.47 -54.18
CA ASP A 458 26.21 11.21 -52.85
C ASP A 458 24.86 11.88 -52.56
N GLU A 459 24.51 12.94 -53.30
CA GLU A 459 23.20 13.62 -53.22
C GLU A 459 22.02 12.67 -53.48
N VAL A 460 22.23 11.58 -54.23
CA VAL A 460 21.20 10.59 -54.57
C VAL A 460 20.87 9.65 -53.40
N THR A 461 21.85 9.38 -52.53
CA THR A 461 21.71 8.36 -51.46
C THR A 461 21.83 8.94 -50.05
N GLY A 462 22.23 10.21 -49.92
CA GLY A 462 22.47 10.87 -48.63
C GLY A 462 23.64 10.31 -47.82
N THR A 463 24.42 9.38 -48.39
CA THR A 463 25.56 8.73 -47.72
C THR A 463 26.85 9.42 -48.13
N LYS A 464 27.67 9.84 -47.16
CA LYS A 464 28.96 10.48 -47.45
C LYS A 464 30.04 9.45 -47.80
N ARG A 465 30.62 9.54 -49.00
CA ARG A 465 31.68 8.68 -49.54
C ARG A 465 32.92 9.53 -49.91
N PRO A 466 34.09 8.90 -50.20
CA PRO A 466 35.31 9.61 -50.55
C PRO A 466 35.14 10.49 -51.78
N GLU A 467 35.62 11.73 -51.71
CA GLU A 467 35.62 12.67 -52.83
C GLU A 467 36.73 12.33 -53.85
N GLY A 468 36.51 12.71 -55.11
CA GLY A 468 37.46 12.53 -56.23
C GLY A 468 37.31 11.20 -56.99
N THR A 469 38.16 11.01 -58.01
CA THR A 469 38.12 9.84 -58.90
C THR A 469 38.38 8.52 -58.17
N GLN A 470 37.44 7.60 -58.32
CA GLN A 470 37.48 6.21 -57.86
C GLN A 470 37.64 5.27 -59.05
N TYR A 471 37.98 4.02 -58.77
CA TYR A 471 38.17 2.95 -59.75
C TYR A 471 37.31 1.75 -59.37
N GLY A 472 36.68 1.11 -60.35
CA GLY A 472 35.90 -0.10 -60.08
C GLY A 472 35.05 -0.56 -61.25
N PHE A 473 33.83 -1.01 -60.94
CA PHE A 473 32.91 -1.62 -61.88
C PHE A 473 31.50 -1.06 -61.75
N ILE A 474 30.72 -1.20 -62.82
CA ILE A 474 29.28 -0.95 -62.80
C ILE A 474 28.56 -2.28 -62.55
N ALA A 475 27.81 -2.39 -61.45
CA ALA A 475 27.16 -3.63 -61.04
C ALA A 475 26.21 -4.19 -62.11
N GLN A 476 25.50 -3.32 -62.84
CA GLN A 476 24.61 -3.71 -63.93
C GLN A 476 25.34 -4.36 -65.10
N GLU A 477 26.57 -3.93 -65.40
CA GLU A 477 27.40 -4.53 -66.45
C GLU A 477 27.91 -5.90 -65.98
N LEU A 478 28.38 -5.99 -64.73
CA LEU A 478 28.80 -7.25 -64.14
C LEU A 478 27.65 -8.27 -64.05
N MET A 479 26.41 -7.84 -63.84
CA MET A 479 25.24 -8.72 -63.81
C MET A 479 25.02 -9.48 -65.12
N THR A 480 25.48 -8.94 -66.25
CA THR A 480 25.40 -9.64 -67.55
C THR A 480 26.41 -10.77 -67.68
N ILE A 481 27.46 -10.77 -66.85
CA ILE A 481 28.58 -11.72 -66.88
C ILE A 481 28.50 -12.69 -65.70
N PHE A 482 28.15 -12.17 -64.51
CA PHE A 482 28.02 -12.86 -63.22
C PHE A 482 26.71 -12.48 -62.53
N PRO A 483 25.56 -12.90 -63.08
CA PRO A 483 24.25 -12.58 -62.50
C PRO A 483 24.12 -13.04 -61.04
N GLU A 484 24.81 -14.10 -60.65
CA GLU A 484 24.84 -14.64 -59.29
C GLU A 484 25.59 -13.77 -58.28
N ASN A 485 26.48 -12.87 -58.75
CA ASN A 485 27.31 -12.01 -57.90
C ASN A 485 26.78 -10.57 -57.81
N VAL A 486 25.57 -10.31 -58.30
CA VAL A 486 24.95 -8.99 -58.25
C VAL A 486 23.58 -9.09 -57.59
N THR A 487 23.40 -8.36 -56.49
CA THR A 487 22.15 -8.32 -55.74
C THR A 487 21.62 -6.89 -55.66
N LYS A 488 20.34 -6.72 -55.33
CA LYS A 488 19.76 -5.40 -55.05
C LYS A 488 19.69 -5.20 -53.55
N ASP A 489 20.00 -3.99 -53.10
CA ASP A 489 19.66 -3.58 -51.73
C ASP A 489 18.16 -3.26 -51.57
N ASN A 490 17.78 -2.95 -50.33
CA ASN A 490 16.40 -2.63 -49.98
C ASN A 490 15.87 -1.34 -50.64
N LEU A 491 16.75 -0.50 -51.19
CA LEU A 491 16.40 0.71 -51.95
C LEU A 491 16.40 0.44 -53.47
N GLY A 492 16.73 -0.79 -53.88
CA GLY A 492 16.74 -1.23 -55.27
C GLY A 492 18.04 -0.97 -56.03
N TYR A 493 19.09 -0.47 -55.37
CA TYR A 493 20.39 -0.26 -56.02
C TYR A 493 21.16 -1.59 -56.12
N TYR A 494 21.78 -1.83 -57.27
CA TYR A 494 22.59 -3.01 -57.51
C TYR A 494 23.94 -2.91 -56.81
N GLN A 495 24.36 -4.01 -56.17
CA GLN A 495 25.59 -4.13 -55.40
C GLN A 495 26.34 -5.39 -55.82
N THR A 496 27.67 -5.39 -55.66
CA THR A 496 28.51 -6.51 -56.10
C THR A 496 29.79 -6.62 -55.25
N PRO A 497 30.27 -7.85 -54.94
CA PRO A 497 31.43 -8.06 -54.10
C PRO A 497 32.75 -7.99 -54.90
N TYR A 498 33.53 -6.94 -54.68
CA TYR A 498 34.78 -6.69 -55.44
C TYR A 498 35.81 -7.82 -55.31
N GLY A 499 36.01 -8.38 -54.11
CA GLY A 499 37.01 -9.44 -53.88
C GLY A 499 36.65 -10.80 -54.49
N THR A 500 35.40 -11.03 -54.89
CA THR A 500 34.97 -12.30 -55.48
C THR A 500 35.66 -12.58 -56.82
N TYR A 501 36.07 -11.53 -57.51
CA TYR A 501 36.69 -11.62 -58.84
C TYR A 501 38.20 -11.93 -58.79
N ASP A 502 38.84 -11.88 -57.61
CA ASP A 502 40.29 -12.01 -57.51
C ASP A 502 40.83 -13.36 -57.99
N ALA A 503 40.12 -14.45 -57.68
CA ALA A 503 40.48 -15.77 -58.15
C ALA A 503 40.41 -15.89 -59.69
N LEU A 504 39.50 -15.14 -60.32
CA LEU A 504 39.37 -15.07 -61.78
C LEU A 504 40.59 -14.40 -62.40
N TYR A 505 41.08 -13.31 -61.79
CA TYR A 505 42.29 -12.63 -62.26
C TYR A 505 43.48 -13.59 -62.24
N VAL A 506 43.65 -14.36 -61.16
CA VAL A 506 44.75 -15.34 -61.05
C VAL A 506 44.68 -16.37 -62.18
N GLN A 507 43.52 -16.98 -62.43
CA GLN A 507 43.38 -18.00 -63.47
C GLN A 507 43.50 -17.42 -64.89
N SER A 508 43.03 -16.19 -65.09
CA SER A 508 43.16 -15.51 -66.38
C SER A 508 44.61 -15.13 -66.68
N ILE A 509 45.39 -14.72 -65.67
CA ILE A 509 46.82 -14.44 -65.82
C ILE A 509 47.58 -15.72 -66.16
N LYS A 510 47.21 -16.86 -65.55
CA LYS A 510 47.76 -18.17 -65.94
C LYS A 510 47.43 -18.51 -67.40
N ALA A 511 46.17 -18.33 -67.80
CA ALA A 511 45.74 -18.54 -69.19
C ALA A 511 46.55 -17.67 -70.18
N LEU A 512 46.77 -16.41 -69.84
CA LEU A 512 47.60 -15.50 -70.63
C LEU A 512 49.06 -15.97 -70.70
N ASN A 513 49.63 -16.42 -69.58
CA ASN A 513 50.99 -16.97 -69.54
C ASN A 513 51.12 -18.23 -70.42
N SER A 514 50.17 -19.17 -70.31
CA SER A 514 50.11 -20.37 -71.16
C SER A 514 50.06 -20.00 -72.66
N LYS A 515 49.30 -18.96 -73.01
CA LYS A 515 49.24 -18.45 -74.39
C LYS A 515 50.54 -17.78 -74.84
N ILE A 516 51.22 -17.06 -73.95
CA ILE A 516 52.54 -16.47 -74.22
C ILE A 516 53.55 -17.57 -74.47
N GLU A 517 53.63 -18.60 -73.62
CA GLU A 517 54.54 -19.74 -73.80
C GLU A 517 54.29 -20.46 -75.13
N SER A 518 53.03 -20.67 -75.51
CA SER A 518 52.67 -21.23 -76.81
C SER A 518 53.14 -20.35 -77.98
N LEU A 519 52.94 -19.03 -77.89
CA LEU A 519 53.37 -18.09 -78.92
C LEU A 519 54.91 -17.99 -79.00
N GLU A 520 55.61 -18.10 -77.89
CA GLU A 520 57.09 -18.12 -77.85
C GLU A 520 57.63 -19.40 -78.48
N ALA A 521 57.02 -20.56 -78.22
CA ALA A 521 57.35 -21.83 -78.84
C ALA A 521 57.14 -21.79 -80.37
N GLU A 522 55.98 -21.31 -80.83
CA GLU A 522 55.69 -21.14 -82.26
C GLU A 522 56.68 -20.16 -82.92
N ASN A 523 56.99 -19.03 -82.26
CA ASN A 523 57.99 -18.09 -82.77
C ASN A 523 59.39 -18.71 -82.85
N LYS A 524 59.76 -19.59 -81.93
CA LYS A 524 61.04 -20.31 -81.98
C LYS A 524 61.07 -21.24 -83.18
N GLU A 525 60.02 -22.03 -83.37
CA GLU A 525 59.89 -22.95 -84.51
C GLU A 525 59.94 -22.20 -85.85
N LEU A 526 59.16 -21.11 -85.99
CA LEU A 526 59.17 -20.27 -87.18
C LEU A 526 60.56 -19.67 -87.46
N LYS A 527 61.30 -19.26 -86.43
CA LYS A 527 62.69 -18.76 -86.60
C LYS A 527 63.64 -19.86 -87.07
N GLU A 528 63.52 -21.08 -86.55
CA GLU A 528 64.31 -22.24 -87.00
C GLU A 528 64.00 -22.62 -88.45
N GLN A 529 62.72 -22.62 -88.83
CA GLN A 529 62.28 -22.84 -90.21
C GLN A 529 62.83 -21.76 -91.16
N ILE A 530 62.76 -20.48 -90.77
CA ILE A 530 63.31 -19.36 -91.55
C ILE A 530 64.84 -19.51 -91.73
N GLN A 531 65.58 -19.88 -90.67
CA GLN A 531 67.02 -20.11 -90.78
C GLN A 531 67.34 -21.26 -91.74
N THR A 532 66.55 -22.34 -91.69
CA THR A 532 66.67 -23.48 -92.61
C THR A 532 66.47 -23.03 -94.05
N ILE A 533 65.40 -22.28 -94.35
CA ILE A 533 65.14 -21.72 -95.68
C ILE A 533 66.28 -20.78 -96.14
N TYR A 534 66.77 -19.90 -95.27
CA TYR A 534 67.90 -19.01 -95.61
C TYR A 534 69.18 -19.79 -95.93
N SER A 535 69.44 -20.90 -95.23
CA SER A 535 70.60 -21.76 -95.50
C SER A 535 70.50 -22.46 -96.86
N LEU A 536 69.29 -22.87 -97.27
CA LEU A 536 69.01 -23.46 -98.58
C LEU A 536 69.15 -22.45 -99.72
N LEU A 537 68.75 -21.18 -99.51
CA LEU A 537 68.89 -20.11 -100.51
C LEU A 537 70.34 -19.64 -100.70
N LYS A 538 71.20 -19.76 -99.67
CA LYS A 538 72.61 -19.30 -99.72
C LYS A 538 73.55 -20.28 -100.42
N ASN A 539 73.12 -21.52 -100.66
CA ASN A 539 73.94 -22.57 -101.26
C ASN A 539 73.15 -23.28 -102.37
N PRO A 540 73.04 -22.70 -103.58
CA PRO A 540 72.32 -23.32 -104.68
C PRO A 540 73.14 -24.51 -105.18
N LYS A 541 72.94 -25.70 -104.62
CA LYS A 541 73.37 -26.92 -105.30
C LYS A 541 72.53 -27.08 -106.55
N SER A 542 73.21 -27.28 -107.68
CA SER A 542 72.63 -27.53 -108.98
C SER A 542 71.86 -28.86 -108.98
N THR A 543 70.58 -28.85 -108.63
CA THR A 543 69.69 -29.99 -108.87
C THR A 543 68.33 -29.48 -109.33
N ASN A 544 68.09 -29.60 -110.63
CA ASN A 544 66.83 -29.32 -111.29
C ASN A 544 65.77 -30.40 -110.94
N ASN A 545 65.23 -30.40 -109.72
CA ASN A 545 63.99 -31.14 -109.46
C ASN A 545 63.14 -30.48 -108.34
N PRO A 546 61.94 -29.96 -108.63
CA PRO A 546 61.10 -29.27 -107.64
C PRO A 546 60.50 -30.16 -106.54
N GLU A 547 60.61 -31.50 -106.61
CA GLU A 547 60.11 -32.42 -105.57
C GLU A 547 61.02 -32.56 -104.33
N ASP A 548 62.30 -32.18 -104.41
CA ASP A 548 63.26 -32.32 -103.30
C ASP A 548 63.13 -31.19 -102.25
N PHE A 549 62.51 -30.07 -102.64
CA PHE A 549 62.33 -28.90 -101.78
C PHE A 549 61.26 -29.14 -100.69
N THR A 550 60.23 -29.94 -100.99
CA THR A 550 59.11 -30.21 -100.07
C THR A 550 59.45 -31.25 -99.00
N ALA A 551 60.44 -32.11 -99.24
CA ALA A 551 60.88 -33.13 -98.28
C ALA A 551 61.79 -32.56 -97.16
N GLN A 552 62.55 -31.50 -97.45
CA GLN A 552 63.42 -30.84 -96.45
C GLN A 552 62.69 -29.90 -95.50
N LEU A 553 61.49 -29.42 -95.87
CA LEU A 553 60.67 -28.54 -95.04
C LEU A 553 59.93 -29.28 -93.89
N ASN A 554 59.78 -30.60 -93.96
CA ASN A 554 58.97 -31.39 -93.03
C ASN A 554 59.78 -32.35 -92.14
N SER A 555 61.12 -32.26 -92.10
CA SER A 555 61.90 -33.05 -91.15
C SER A 555 61.97 -32.34 -89.80
N PRO A 556 61.57 -32.97 -88.68
CA PRO A 556 61.71 -32.38 -87.36
C PRO A 556 63.20 -32.19 -87.02
N SER A 557 63.56 -31.01 -86.55
CA SER A 557 64.85 -30.76 -85.90
C SER A 557 64.93 -31.60 -84.62
N ASN A 558 65.99 -32.40 -84.49
CA ASN A 558 66.35 -33.09 -83.23
C ASN A 558 66.82 -32.12 -82.16
#